data_AF-A0A529NBK5-F1
#
_entry.id   AF-A0A529NBK5-F1
#
_cell.length_a   1.000
_cell.length_b   1.000
_cell.length_c   1.000
_cell.angle_alpha   90.00
_cell.angle_beta   90.00
_cell.angle_gamma   90.00
#
_symmetry.space_group_name_H-M   'P 1'
#
loop_
_entity.id
_entity.type
_entity.pdbx_description
1 polymer ?
#
loop_
_entity_poly.entity_id
_entity_poly.type
_entity_poly.pdbx_seq_one_letter_code
_entity_poly.pdbx_strand_id
1 'polypeptide(L)'
;ELGANDMLRGVAPAIPEKNLDEMLAKLKARKIAVLLAGMRAAPNLGTDYQNAFDSIYPKLAEKYGVPLYPFFLDGVAGVPALQLEDGLHPNASGVDRMVEGILPTVEKSIAAGGGGS
;
A
#
# COMPACT_ATOMS: atom_id res chain seq x y z
N GLU A 1 1.00 0.64 6.08
CA GLU A 1 0.00 0.94 5.04
C GLU A 1 -0.68 2.23 5.46
N LEU A 2 -0.65 3.24 4.59
CA LEU A 2 -1.27 4.55 4.79
C LEU A 2 -1.77 5.02 3.42
N GLY A 3 -2.95 5.63 3.39
CA GLY A 3 -3.60 6.11 2.16
C GLY A 3 -5.02 5.57 1.97
N ALA A 4 -5.34 4.37 2.49
CA ALA A 4 -6.69 3.81 2.43
C ALA A 4 -7.75 4.72 3.09
N ASN A 5 -7.44 5.29 4.25
CA ASN A 5 -8.36 6.19 4.97
C ASN A 5 -8.55 7.54 4.26
N ASP A 6 -7.50 8.11 3.68
CA ASP A 6 -7.54 9.33 2.88
C ASP A 6 -8.42 9.14 1.64
N MET A 7 -8.27 7.97 0.98
CA MET A 7 -9.11 7.55 -0.14
C MET A 7 -10.58 7.42 0.27
N LEU A 8 -10.89 6.70 1.36
CA LEU A 8 -12.27 6.53 1.83
C LEU A 8 -12.95 7.87 2.19
N ARG A 9 -12.16 8.89 2.55
CA ARG A 9 -12.63 10.25 2.84
C ARG A 9 -12.69 11.16 1.61
N GLY A 10 -12.31 10.67 0.43
CA GLY A 10 -12.28 11.46 -0.80
C GLY A 10 -11.27 12.61 -0.77
N VAL A 11 -10.22 12.50 0.05
CA VAL A 11 -9.17 13.53 0.15
C VAL A 11 -8.44 13.62 -1.18
N ALA A 12 -8.11 14.83 -1.64
CA ALA A 12 -7.39 15.03 -2.90
C ALA A 12 -6.07 14.22 -2.92
N PRO A 13 -5.80 13.39 -3.96
CA PRO A 13 -4.66 12.45 -3.97
C PRO A 13 -3.28 13.08 -3.73
N ALA A 14 -3.11 14.36 -4.05
CA ALA A 14 -1.88 15.10 -3.77
C ALA A 14 -1.53 15.17 -2.27
N ILE A 15 -2.53 15.08 -1.37
CA ILE A 15 -2.32 15.10 0.08
C ILE A 15 -1.69 13.80 0.58
N PRO A 16 -2.27 12.60 0.36
CA PRO A 16 -1.60 11.35 0.73
C PRO A 16 -0.27 11.16 0.00
N GLU A 17 -0.13 11.62 -1.27
CA GLU A 17 1.16 11.60 -1.96
C GLU A 17 2.22 12.40 -1.21
N LYS A 18 1.94 13.66 -0.85
CA LYS A 18 2.86 14.50 -0.07
C LYS A 18 3.18 13.89 1.29
N ASN A 19 2.18 13.36 1.99
CA ASN A 19 2.38 12.76 3.31
C ASN A 19 3.31 11.53 3.23
N LEU A 20 3.08 10.65 2.26
CA LEU A 20 3.93 9.48 2.02
C LEU A 20 5.34 9.89 1.59
N ASP A 21 5.48 10.91 0.75
CA ASP A 21 6.76 11.47 0.35
C ASP A 21 7.60 11.91 1.55
N GLU A 22 7.00 12.71 2.44
CA GLU A 22 7.67 13.18 3.65
C GLU A 22 8.07 12.05 4.61
N MET A 23 7.23 11.01 4.73
CA MET A 23 7.54 9.84 5.55
C MET A 23 8.70 9.04 4.97
N LEU A 24 8.69 8.77 3.66
CA LEU A 24 9.75 8.05 2.97
C LEU A 24 11.08 8.81 3.03
N ALA A 25 11.07 10.13 2.87
CA ALA A 25 12.26 10.96 3.06
C ALA A 25 12.86 10.81 4.46
N LYS A 26 12.03 10.87 5.51
CA LYS A 26 12.47 10.73 6.91
C LYS A 26 13.05 9.34 7.19
N LEU A 27 12.43 8.28 6.66
CA LEU A 27 12.90 6.90 6.83
C LEU A 27 14.23 6.67 6.09
N LYS A 28 14.35 7.18 4.85
CA LYS A 28 15.58 7.10 4.05
C LYS A 28 16.74 7.85 4.73
N ALA A 29 16.50 9.04 5.28
CA ALA A 29 17.51 9.79 6.03
C ALA A 29 18.05 9.01 7.25
N ARG A 30 17.22 8.16 7.85
CA ARG A 30 17.59 7.29 8.98
C ARG A 30 18.14 5.94 8.56
N LYS A 31 18.29 5.68 7.25
CA LYS A 31 18.73 4.40 6.69
C LYS A 31 17.85 3.22 7.14
N ILE A 32 16.56 3.46 7.35
CA ILE A 32 15.60 2.42 7.68
C ILE A 32 15.13 1.77 6.37
N ALA A 33 15.23 0.45 6.28
CA ALA A 33 14.70 -0.30 5.15
C ALA A 33 13.17 -0.16 5.10
N VAL A 34 12.62 0.05 3.91
CA VAL A 34 11.18 0.24 3.70
C VAL A 34 10.71 -0.70 2.60
N LEU A 35 9.61 -1.40 2.86
CA LEU A 35 8.76 -2.02 1.84
C LEU A 35 7.49 -1.17 1.75
N LEU A 36 7.23 -0.59 0.58
CA LEU A 36 6.02 0.19 0.35
C LEU A 36 4.88 -0.76 -0.04
N ALA A 37 3.80 -0.78 0.73
CA ALA A 37 2.58 -1.52 0.38
C ALA A 37 1.59 -0.57 -0.31
N GLY A 38 1.24 -0.87 -1.55
CA GLY A 38 0.37 -0.08 -2.39
C GLY A 38 -1.11 -0.27 -2.07
N MET A 39 -1.90 0.76 -2.38
CA MET A 39 -3.36 0.72 -2.35
C MET A 39 -3.92 1.16 -3.69
N ARG A 40 -5.18 0.80 -3.94
CA ARG A 40 -5.95 1.27 -5.09
C ARG A 40 -7.19 2.02 -4.64
N ALA A 41 -7.59 3.00 -5.45
CA ALA A 41 -8.78 3.77 -5.22
C ALA A 41 -10.07 2.94 -5.40
N ALA A 42 -11.08 3.23 -4.60
CA ALA A 42 -12.38 2.58 -4.72
C ALA A 42 -13.06 2.91 -6.08
N PRO A 43 -13.80 1.96 -6.69
CA PRO A 43 -14.48 2.14 -7.98
C PRO A 43 -15.40 3.36 -8.09
N ASN A 44 -15.98 3.80 -6.98
CA ASN A 44 -16.99 4.85 -6.92
C ASN A 44 -16.42 6.28 -6.93
N LEU A 45 -15.09 6.48 -6.90
CA LEU A 45 -14.46 7.80 -6.85
C LEU A 45 -14.16 8.40 -8.24
N GLY A 46 -14.43 7.65 -9.31
CA GLY A 46 -14.23 8.09 -10.69
C GLY A 46 -12.80 7.92 -11.20
N THR A 47 -12.68 7.77 -12.52
CA THR A 47 -11.44 7.38 -13.21
C THR A 47 -10.28 8.34 -12.96
N ASP A 48 -10.53 9.65 -12.93
CA ASP A 48 -9.46 10.65 -12.71
C ASP A 48 -8.85 10.53 -11.32
N TYR A 49 -9.70 10.33 -10.30
CA TYR A 49 -9.25 10.11 -8.93
C TYR A 49 -8.45 8.81 -8.83
N GLN A 50 -8.95 7.74 -9.47
CA GLN A 50 -8.27 6.45 -9.48
C GLN A 50 -6.89 6.53 -10.10
N ASN A 51 -6.78 7.10 -11.29
CA ASN A 51 -5.50 7.26 -11.98
C ASN A 51 -4.50 8.08 -11.15
N ALA A 52 -4.97 9.16 -10.52
CA ALA A 52 -4.13 9.98 -9.66
C ALA A 52 -3.64 9.19 -8.43
N PHE A 53 -4.56 8.56 -7.69
CA PHE A 53 -4.27 7.84 -6.45
C PHE A 53 -3.41 6.58 -6.68
N ASP A 54 -3.77 5.75 -7.66
CA ASP A 54 -3.06 4.50 -7.96
C ASP A 54 -1.62 4.77 -8.44
N SER A 55 -1.37 5.95 -9.04
CA SER A 55 -0.04 6.35 -9.48
C SER A 55 0.93 6.73 -8.33
N ILE A 56 0.41 7.03 -7.14
CA ILE A 56 1.21 7.52 -6.00
C ILE A 56 2.27 6.48 -5.62
N TYR A 57 1.85 5.24 -5.40
CA TYR A 57 2.71 4.18 -4.89
C TYR A 57 3.87 3.82 -5.84
N PRO A 58 3.67 3.55 -7.14
CA PRO A 58 4.77 3.29 -8.05
C PRO A 58 5.72 4.50 -8.21
N LYS A 59 5.19 5.73 -8.27
CA LYS A 59 6.04 6.94 -8.34
C LYS A 59 6.94 7.09 -7.13
N LEU A 60 6.40 6.89 -5.92
CA LEU A 60 7.17 7.02 -4.69
C LEU A 60 8.16 5.84 -4.51
N ALA A 61 7.76 4.63 -4.89
CA ALA A 61 8.67 3.49 -4.89
C ALA A 61 9.90 3.73 -5.76
N GLU A 62 9.70 4.25 -6.98
CA GLU A 62 10.77 4.62 -7.90
C GLU A 62 11.63 5.77 -7.34
N LYS A 63 11.00 6.87 -6.91
CA LYS A 63 11.70 8.05 -6.34
C LYS A 63 12.64 7.69 -5.19
N TYR A 64 12.21 6.80 -4.30
CA TYR A 64 12.99 6.44 -3.12
C TYR A 64 13.89 5.22 -3.32
N GLY A 65 13.66 4.43 -4.38
CA GLY A 65 14.37 3.17 -4.64
C GLY A 65 13.98 2.09 -3.64
N VAL A 66 12.70 2.03 -3.25
CA VAL A 66 12.20 1.06 -2.27
C VAL A 66 11.36 -0.02 -2.96
N PRO A 67 11.40 -1.28 -2.50
CA PRO A 67 10.49 -2.31 -2.97
C PRO A 67 9.02 -1.91 -2.83
N LEU A 68 8.20 -2.31 -3.80
CA LEU A 68 6.76 -2.08 -3.83
C LEU A 68 6.01 -3.42 -3.83
N TYR A 69 5.11 -3.61 -2.87
CA TYR A 69 4.03 -4.58 -2.96
C TYR A 69 2.82 -3.89 -3.60
N PRO A 70 2.46 -4.17 -4.87
CA PRO A 70 1.63 -3.26 -5.68
C PRO A 70 0.23 -2.98 -5.13
N PHE A 71 -0.42 -3.97 -4.52
CA PHE A 71 -1.75 -3.80 -3.93
C PHE A 71 -1.93 -4.71 -2.72
N PHE A 72 -2.13 -4.10 -1.54
CA PHE A 72 -2.18 -4.84 -0.28
C PHE A 72 -3.39 -5.75 -0.13
N LEU A 73 -4.53 -5.38 -0.74
CA LEU A 73 -5.78 -6.14 -0.69
C LEU A 73 -5.99 -7.02 -1.93
N ASP A 74 -4.93 -7.33 -2.68
CA ASP A 74 -5.02 -8.18 -3.87
C ASP A 74 -5.56 -9.57 -3.50
N GLY A 75 -6.57 -10.03 -4.24
CA GLY A 75 -7.30 -11.26 -3.94
C GLY A 75 -8.27 -11.20 -2.75
N VAL A 76 -8.46 -10.04 -2.11
CA VAL A 76 -9.39 -9.85 -0.98
C VAL A 76 -10.43 -8.76 -1.26
N ALA A 77 -10.01 -7.62 -1.81
CA ALA A 77 -10.94 -6.54 -2.15
C ALA A 77 -11.99 -7.02 -3.18
N GLY A 78 -13.27 -6.79 -2.88
CA GLY A 78 -14.38 -7.19 -3.73
C GLY A 78 -14.75 -8.68 -3.64
N VAL A 79 -14.20 -9.43 -2.68
CA VAL A 79 -14.55 -10.84 -2.42
C VAL A 79 -15.41 -10.91 -1.15
N PRO A 80 -16.75 -11.04 -1.25
CA PRO A 80 -17.64 -10.95 -0.08
C PRO A 80 -17.31 -11.94 1.03
N ALA A 81 -16.85 -13.14 0.68
CA ALA A 81 -16.47 -14.17 1.66
C ALA A 81 -15.22 -13.82 2.49
N LEU A 82 -14.40 -12.87 2.02
CA LEU A 82 -13.15 -12.45 2.67
C LEU A 82 -13.25 -11.04 3.30
N GLN A 83 -14.42 -10.42 3.22
CA GLN A 83 -14.68 -9.08 3.76
C GLN A 83 -15.71 -9.12 4.90
N LEU A 84 -15.73 -8.06 5.71
CA LEU A 84 -16.81 -7.78 6.64
C LEU A 84 -18.07 -7.37 5.87
N GLU A 85 -19.20 -7.28 6.57
CA GLU A 85 -20.50 -6.88 6.00
C GLU A 85 -20.47 -5.48 5.36
N ASP A 86 -19.49 -4.64 5.74
CA ASP A 86 -19.28 -3.32 5.13
C ASP A 86 -18.70 -3.36 3.71
N GLY A 87 -18.22 -4.52 3.24
CA GLY A 87 -17.64 -4.70 1.91
C GLY A 87 -16.30 -3.96 1.68
N LEU A 88 -15.68 -3.45 2.74
CA LEU A 88 -14.45 -2.66 2.67
C LEU A 88 -13.31 -3.34 3.44
N HIS A 89 -13.59 -3.80 4.65
CA HIS A 89 -12.56 -4.34 5.53
C HIS A 89 -12.45 -5.86 5.38
N PRO A 90 -11.22 -6.43 5.43
CA PRO A 90 -11.05 -7.88 5.44
C PRO A 90 -11.60 -8.48 6.74
N ASN A 91 -12.20 -9.67 6.65
CA ASN A 91 -12.47 -10.52 7.81
C ASN A 91 -11.23 -11.38 8.17
N ALA A 92 -11.33 -12.28 9.14
CA ALA A 92 -10.20 -13.11 9.56
C ALA A 92 -9.58 -13.91 8.39
N SER A 93 -10.41 -14.59 7.59
CA SER A 93 -9.94 -15.32 6.40
C SER A 93 -9.34 -14.40 5.34
N GLY A 94 -9.86 -13.17 5.21
CA GLY A 94 -9.27 -12.14 4.35
C GLY A 94 -7.87 -11.73 4.83
N VAL A 95 -7.68 -11.57 6.14
CA VAL A 95 -6.36 -11.29 6.72
C VAL A 95 -5.39 -12.44 6.45
N ASP A 96 -5.81 -13.70 6.61
CA ASP A 96 -4.97 -14.86 6.30
C ASP A 96 -4.51 -14.82 4.83
N ARG A 97 -5.43 -14.55 3.90
CA ARG A 97 -5.13 -14.41 2.48
C ARG A 97 -4.16 -13.27 2.17
N MET A 98 -4.29 -12.13 2.86
CA MET A 98 -3.37 -10.99 2.73
C MET A 98 -1.97 -11.35 3.22
N VAL A 99 -1.86 -12.04 4.36
CA VAL A 99 -0.58 -12.49 4.92
C VAL A 99 0.11 -13.44 3.95
N GLU A 100 -0.59 -14.44 3.42
CA GLU A 100 -0.06 -15.34 2.39
C GLU A 100 0.47 -14.58 1.15
N GLY A 101 -0.22 -13.50 0.75
CA GLY A 101 0.16 -12.68 -0.40
C GLY A 101 1.41 -11.84 -0.17
N ILE A 102 1.52 -11.16 0.98
CA ILE A 102 2.61 -10.22 1.24
C ILE A 102 3.87 -10.90 1.80
N LEU A 103 3.74 -12.03 2.49
CA LEU A 103 4.83 -12.70 3.22
C LEU A 103 6.09 -12.94 2.36
N PRO A 104 6.00 -13.47 1.11
CA PRO A 104 7.19 -13.68 0.29
C PRO A 104 7.95 -12.38 -0.04
N THR A 105 7.23 -11.26 -0.14
CA THR A 105 7.83 -9.94 -0.41
C THR A 105 8.51 -9.39 0.84
N VAL A 106 7.93 -9.60 2.02
CA VAL A 106 8.53 -9.23 3.31
C VAL A 106 9.81 -10.03 3.54
N GLU A 107 9.77 -11.35 3.36
CA GLU A 107 10.94 -12.22 3.53
C GLU A 107 12.09 -11.80 2.60
N LYS A 108 11.80 -11.55 1.32
CA LYS A 108 12.79 -11.03 0.35
C LYS A 108 13.37 -9.67 0.77
N SER A 109 12.52 -8.77 1.28
CA SER A 109 12.95 -7.44 1.71
C SER A 109 13.86 -7.49 2.94
N ILE A 110 13.56 -8.39 3.88
CA ILE A 110 14.40 -8.63 5.07
C ILE A 110 15.73 -9.27 4.66
N ALA A 111 15.71 -10.29 3.78
CA ALA A 111 16.92 -10.93 3.30
C ALA A 111 17.84 -9.94 2.54
N ALA A 112 17.26 -9.02 1.75
CA ALA A 112 18.01 -7.98 1.06
C ALA A 112 18.54 -6.87 2.00
N GLY A 113 17.82 -6.56 3.08
CA GLY A 113 18.22 -5.57 4.09
C GLY A 113 19.20 -6.10 5.14
N GLY A 114 19.33 -7.42 5.29
CA GLY A 114 20.22 -8.09 6.23
C GLY A 114 21.71 -8.08 5.86
N GLY A 115 22.08 -7.52 4.69
CA GLY A 115 23.48 -7.36 4.26
C GLY A 115 24.22 -6.16 4.88
N GLY A 116 23.64 -5.52 5.91
CA GLY A 116 24.32 -4.52 6.72
C GLY A 116 25.19 -5.18 7.79
N SER A 117 26.35 -5.70 7.41
CA SER A 117 27.48 -5.99 8.31
C SER A 117 28.75 -5.48 7.66
#